data_AF-K7LQT7-F1
#
_entry.id   AF-K7LQT7-F1
#
_cell.length_a   1.000
_cell.length_b   1.000
_cell.length_c   1.000
_cell.angle_alpha   90.00
_cell.angle_beta   90.00
_cell.angle_gamma   90.00
#
_symmetry.space_group_name_H-M   'P 1'
#
loop_
_entity.id
_entity.type
_entity.pdbx_description
1 polymer ?
#
loop_
_entity_poly.entity_id
_entity_poly.type
_entity_poly.pdbx_seq_one_letter_code
_entity_poly.pdbx_strand_id
1 'polypeptide(L)'
;MCVTVATLSKLLVANGWIYDGCPKCNKKDDGEGSSLFCVECGNKSASTVAKFCVDVRVGQPNEYAIFTLWDRECYALIKETADEIKQKMINE
;
A
#
# COMPACT_ATOMS: atom_id res chain seq x y z
N MET A 1 11.15 20.85 15.13
CA MET A 1 10.81 19.84 14.10
C MET A 1 11.90 19.90 13.05
N CYS A 2 12.63 18.80 12.81
CA CYS A 2 13.58 18.69 11.70
C CYS A 2 12.93 17.89 10.56
N VAL A 3 13.29 18.21 9.32
CA VAL A 3 12.84 17.54 8.10
C VAL A 3 14.09 17.13 7.33
N THR A 4 14.12 15.89 6.86
CA THR A 4 15.23 15.37 6.05
C THR A 4 14.77 15.21 4.61
N VAL A 5 15.59 15.70 3.67
CA VAL A 5 15.40 15.46 2.25
C VAL A 5 16.25 14.24 1.88
N ALA A 6 15.62 13.20 1.35
CA ALA A 6 16.29 11.98 0.91
C ALA A 6 15.74 11.53 -0.45
N THR A 7 16.58 10.84 -1.22
CA THR A 7 16.20 10.26 -2.50
C THR A 7 15.73 8.83 -2.31
N LEU A 8 14.58 8.49 -2.91
CA LEU A 8 14.10 7.12 -3.00
C LEU A 8 15.00 6.37 -3.97
N SER A 9 15.77 5.40 -3.47
CA SER A 9 16.73 4.63 -4.27
C SER A 9 16.20 3.28 -4.73
N LYS A 10 15.23 2.68 -4.03
CA LYS A 10 14.60 1.43 -4.47
C LYS A 10 13.17 1.26 -3.94
N LEU A 11 12.27 0.75 -4.80
CA LEU A 11 10.97 0.20 -4.42
C LEU A 11 11.12 -1.30 -4.11
N LEU A 12 10.66 -1.77 -2.95
CA LEU A 12 10.79 -3.15 -2.49
C LEU A 12 9.48 -3.94 -2.71
N VAL A 13 9.07 -4.05 -3.98
CA VAL A 13 7.77 -4.63 -4.35
C VAL A 13 7.66 -6.16 -4.17
N ALA A 14 8.79 -6.87 -4.05
CA ALA A 14 8.80 -8.32 -3.92
C ALA A 14 8.14 -8.85 -2.63
N ASN A 15 7.94 -7.99 -1.63
CA ASN A 15 7.42 -8.37 -0.31
C ASN A 15 5.89 -8.31 -0.19
N GLY A 16 5.15 -8.13 -1.30
CA GLY A 16 3.71 -7.96 -1.26
C GLY A 16 3.35 -6.50 -0.97
N TRP A 17 3.21 -5.74 -2.04
CA TRP A 17 3.11 -4.28 -2.03
C TRP A 17 1.69 -3.76 -2.31
N ILE A 18 0.82 -4.66 -2.76
CA ILE A 18 -0.62 -4.46 -2.90
C ILE A 18 -1.32 -5.55 -2.09
N TYR A 19 -2.32 -5.16 -1.29
CA TYR A 19 -3.17 -6.08 -0.55
C TYR A 19 -4.64 -5.69 -0.70
N ASP A 20 -5.53 -6.66 -0.57
CA ASP A 20 -6.96 -6.40 -0.50
C ASP A 20 -7.31 -6.00 0.95
N GLY A 21 -8.00 -4.88 1.11
CA GLY A 21 -8.28 -4.30 2.41
C GLY A 21 -9.60 -3.56 2.49
N CYS A 22 -9.91 -3.07 3.69
CA CYS A 22 -11.14 -2.33 3.95
C CYS A 22 -11.19 -1.02 3.14
N PRO A 23 -12.32 -0.67 2.51
CA PRO A 23 -12.46 0.62 1.82
C PRO A 23 -12.31 1.86 2.72
N LYS A 24 -12.52 1.72 4.03
CA LYS A 24 -12.52 2.85 4.98
C LYS A 24 -11.28 2.96 5.88
N CYS A 25 -10.51 1.90 6.06
CA CYS A 25 -9.30 1.90 6.89
C CYS A 25 -8.22 0.99 6.29
N ASN A 26 -7.01 0.97 6.85
CA ASN A 26 -5.89 0.20 6.30
C ASN A 26 -5.87 -1.27 6.76
N LYS A 27 -6.97 -1.77 7.32
CA LYS A 27 -7.08 -3.18 7.73
C LYS A 27 -7.08 -4.06 6.49
N LYS A 28 -6.13 -4.98 6.44
CA LYS A 28 -6.07 -6.06 5.45
C LYS A 28 -7.28 -6.99 5.63
N ASP A 29 -7.80 -7.49 4.52
CA ASP A 29 -8.84 -8.50 4.53
C ASP A 29 -8.24 -9.86 4.89
N ASP A 30 -8.84 -10.53 5.89
CA ASP A 30 -8.33 -11.80 6.40
C ASP A 30 -8.85 -12.99 5.58
N GLY A 31 -9.64 -12.76 4.52
CA GLY A 31 -10.14 -13.78 3.59
C GLY A 31 -11.14 -14.77 4.19
N GLU A 32 -11.38 -14.70 5.50
CA GLU A 32 -12.23 -15.61 6.24
C GLU A 32 -13.65 -15.04 6.34
N GLY A 33 -14.45 -15.28 5.30
CA GLY A 33 -15.91 -15.12 5.34
C GLY A 33 -16.46 -14.09 4.35
N SER A 34 -17.46 -14.53 3.58
CA SER A 34 -18.26 -13.76 2.62
C SER A 34 -19.04 -12.57 3.20
N SER A 35 -18.75 -12.16 4.44
CA SER A 35 -19.35 -11.03 5.15
C SER A 35 -18.24 -10.13 5.71
N LEU A 36 -17.91 -9.11 4.94
CA LEU A 36 -16.82 -8.14 5.14
C LEU A 36 -17.16 -7.07 6.19
N PHE A 37 -17.45 -7.50 7.42
CA PHE A 37 -17.40 -6.58 8.55
C PHE A 37 -15.94 -6.33 8.92
N CYS A 38 -15.44 -5.14 8.64
CA CYS A 38 -14.14 -4.73 9.12
C CYS A 38 -14.19 -4.56 10.64
N VAL A 39 -13.57 -5.50 11.37
CA VAL A 39 -13.52 -5.48 12.84
C VAL A 39 -12.89 -4.22 13.43
N GLU A 40 -12.05 -3.53 12.66
CA GLU A 40 -11.28 -2.39 13.15
C GLU A 40 -12.05 -1.06 13.07
N CYS A 41 -12.85 -0.86 12.01
CA CYS A 41 -13.61 0.39 11.83
C CYS A 41 -15.14 0.19 11.80
N GLY A 42 -15.61 -1.06 11.94
CA GLY A 42 -17.02 -1.42 11.91
C GLY A 42 -17.68 -1.32 10.53
N ASN A 43 -16.90 -1.13 9.47
CA ASN A 43 -17.43 -0.95 8.13
C ASN A 43 -17.97 -2.26 7.55
N LYS A 44 -19.21 -2.25 7.07
CA LYS A 44 -19.92 -3.40 6.46
C LYS A 44 -19.91 -3.33 4.93
N SER A 45 -18.76 -3.04 4.33
CA SER A 45 -18.66 -3.04 2.87
C SER A 45 -18.90 -4.45 2.34
N ALA A 46 -19.46 -4.57 1.13
CA ALA A 46 -19.66 -5.86 0.47
C ALA A 46 -18.40 -6.38 -0.25
N SER A 47 -17.35 -5.56 -0.34
CA SER A 47 -16.12 -5.87 -1.06
C SER A 47 -14.89 -5.24 -0.40
N THR A 48 -13.72 -5.80 -0.74
CA THR A 48 -12.41 -5.19 -0.50
C THR A 48 -12.06 -4.19 -1.60
N VAL A 49 -11.02 -3.40 -1.35
CA VAL A 49 -10.32 -2.61 -2.37
C VAL A 49 -8.83 -2.92 -2.30
N ALA A 50 -8.15 -2.85 -3.44
CA ALA A 50 -6.70 -2.92 -3.48
C ALA A 50 -6.08 -1.68 -2.78
N LYS A 51 -5.05 -1.90 -1.97
CA LYS A 51 -4.33 -0.87 -1.22
C LYS A 51 -2.83 -1.06 -1.30
N PHE A 52 -2.11 0.06 -1.31
CA PHE A 52 -0.66 0.08 -1.26
C PHE A 52 -0.12 -0.12 0.16
N CYS A 53 0.91 -0.96 0.27
CA CYS A 53 1.81 -1.07 1.41
C CYS A 53 3.21 -1.30 0.85
N VAL A 54 3.84 -0.22 0.36
CA VAL A 54 5.09 -0.32 -0.41
C VAL A 54 6.27 0.04 0.47
N ASP A 55 7.13 -0.92 0.75
CA ASP A 55 8.41 -0.63 1.36
C ASP A 55 9.34 0.06 0.35
N VAL A 56 9.93 1.18 0.78
CA VAL A 56 10.85 1.98 -0.03
C VAL A 56 12.14 2.19 0.71
N ARG A 57 13.24 2.03 -0.02
CA ARG A 57 14.57 2.38 0.43
C ARG A 57 14.83 3.83 0.06
N VAL A 58 15.23 4.63 1.05
CA VAL A 58 15.71 6.01 0.88
C VAL A 58 17.14 6.12 1.40
N GLY A 59 17.96 6.88 0.69
CA GLY A 59 19.37 7.08 1.00
C GLY A 59 20.32 6.36 0.04
N GLN A 60 21.59 6.31 0.43
CA GLN A 60 22.72 5.83 -0.38
C GLN A 60 22.95 4.32 -0.25
N PRO A 61 23.79 3.70 -1.12
CA PRO A 61 24.10 2.28 -1.08
C PRO A 61 24.55 1.73 0.28
N ASN A 62 25.28 2.52 1.07
CA ASN A 62 25.86 2.08 2.35
C ASN A 62 25.18 2.66 3.59
N GLU A 63 24.27 3.62 3.41
CA GLU A 63 23.50 4.23 4.49
C GLU A 63 22.10 4.52 3.97
N TYR A 64 21.14 3.74 4.44
CA TYR A 64 19.76 3.82 3.99
C TYR A 64 18.81 3.54 5.14
N ALA A 65 17.58 4.01 4.97
CA ALA A 65 16.45 3.66 5.79
C ALA A 65 15.36 3.04 4.90
N ILE A 66 14.54 2.19 5.50
CA ILE A 66 13.35 1.62 4.88
C ILE A 66 12.13 2.29 5.50
N PHE A 67 11.23 2.78 4.66
CA PHE A 67 9.94 3.32 5.05
C PHE A 67 8.84 2.57 4.33
N THR A 68 7.69 2.41 4.97
CA THR A 68 6.49 1.89 4.31
C THR A 68 5.62 3.07 3.87
N LEU A 69 5.32 3.12 2.58
CA LEU A 69 4.40 4.08 1.99
C LEU A 69 3.01 3.46 1.81
N TRP A 70 1.99 4.26 2.06
CA TRP A 70 0.58 3.89 1.91
C TRP A 70 -0.04 4.62 0.72
N ASP A 71 -1.34 4.39 0.50
CA ASP A 71 -2.08 4.92 -0.64
C ASP A 71 -1.82 6.40 -0.93
N ARG A 72 -1.78 7.25 0.11
CA ARG A 72 -1.56 8.70 -0.06
C ARG A 72 -0.19 9.01 -0.65
N GLU A 73 0.86 8.46 -0.06
CA GLU A 73 2.24 8.69 -0.50
C GLU A 73 2.50 8.02 -1.86
N CYS A 74 2.00 6.80 -2.07
CA CYS A 74 2.12 6.09 -3.33
C CYS A 74 1.41 6.82 -4.47
N TYR A 75 0.17 7.30 -4.27
CA TYR A 75 -0.54 8.10 -5.26
C TYR A 75 0.19 9.41 -5.57
N ALA A 76 0.77 10.06 -4.55
CA ALA A 76 1.55 11.28 -4.76
C ALA A 76 2.74 11.06 -5.70
N LEU A 77 3.40 9.90 -5.60
CA LEU A 77 4.58 9.53 -6.40
C LEU A 77 4.22 8.96 -7.78
N ILE A 78 3.26 8.05 -7.85
CA ILE A 78 2.98 7.23 -9.04
C ILE A 78 1.85 7.82 -9.89
N LYS A 79 0.95 8.61 -9.27
CA LYS A 79 -0.28 9.14 -9.88
C LYS A 79 -1.29 8.09 -10.32
N GLU A 80 -1.18 6.89 -9.76
CA GLU A 80 -2.11 5.79 -9.96
C GLU A 80 -2.48 5.17 -8.61
N THR A 81 -3.68 4.61 -8.54
CA THR A 81 -4.19 3.86 -7.39
C THR A 81 -3.71 2.41 -7.42
N ALA A 82 -3.78 1.73 -6.27
CA ALA A 82 -3.42 0.32 -6.18
C ALA A 82 -4.32 -0.56 -7.07
N ASP A 83 -5.59 -0.17 -7.24
CA ASP A 83 -6.53 -0.90 -8.09
C ASP A 83 -6.15 -0.79 -9.57
N GLU A 84 -5.89 0.43 -10.06
CA GLU A 84 -5.45 0.65 -11.45
C GLU A 84 -4.19 -0.14 -11.79
N ILE A 85 -3.21 -0.17 -10.88
CA ILE A 85 -2.00 -0.94 -11.03
C ILE A 85 -2.27 -2.45 -10.99
N LYS A 86 -3.10 -2.93 -10.04
CA LYS A 86 -3.45 -4.35 -9.93
C LYS A 86 -4.15 -4.84 -11.21
N GLN A 87 -5.02 -4.03 -11.81
CA GLN A 87 -5.68 -4.35 -13.08
C GLN A 87 -4.69 -4.44 -14.24
N LYS A 88 -3.71 -3.55 -14.32
CA LYS A 88 -2.67 -3.61 -15.35
C LYS A 88 -1.85 -4.90 -15.29
N MET A 89 -1.54 -5.37 -14.07
CA MET A 89 -0.78 -6.62 -13.87
C MET A 89 -1.52 -7.89 -14.24
N ILE A 90 -2.86 -7.87 -14.20
CA ILE A 90 -3.68 -9.03 -14.60
C ILE A 90 -3.79 -9.12 -16.12
N ASN A 91 -3.62 -7.99 -16.83
CA ASN A 91 -3.78 -7.89 -18.27
C ASN A 91 -2.47 -8.07 -19.05
N GLU A 92 -1.34 -8.35 -18.39
CA GLU A 92 -0.05 -8.75 -18.98
C GLU A 92 0.11 -10.27 -19.03
#